data_AF-A0A2I0TF70-F1
#
_entry.id   AF-A0A2I0TF70-F1
#
_cell.length_a   1.000
_cell.length_b   1.000
_cell.length_c   1.000
_cell.angle_alpha   90.00
_cell.angle_beta   90.00
_cell.angle_gamma   90.00
#
_symmetry.space_group_name_H-M   'P 1'
#
loop_
_entity.id
_entity.type
_entity.pdbx_description
1 polymer ?
#
loop_
_entity_poly.entity_id
_entity_poly.type
_entity_poly.pdbx_seq_one_letter_code
_entity_poly.pdbx_strand_id
1 'polypeptide(L)'
;MVLRGKHVRKGDVALLNCTAIVNTSNESLTDKNPVSESIFMHAGPDLKDELQKLKGCRTGEAKLTKGFNLAARFIIHTVGPKYKSRYRTAAESSLYSCYRNVLQLAKSLKVVCIEATYQKLLPLYFPRSLEEEIQSLPYLPADIGNAEGEPVVPERQIRITEKPGVPDDASDEEGLEADLSFIGSHAFARMEGDVDKQRRLILQGQLSEAALQKQHQRNYNRWLCQARAEDLSDIASLKALYQAGVDNCGRTVMVVVGRNIPVTLIDMEKALLYFIHVMDHIAVKEYVLVYFHTLTNDYNQLDSNFLKKLYDVVDAKYKRNLKALYFVHPTFRSKVSAWFFTTFTVSGLKDKIHYVESLQQLFTAIPLEQIDLPPFVLEYDARENGPYYSSYPPSPDL
;
A
#
# COMPACT_ATOMS: atom_id res chain seq x y z
N MET A 1 17.91 -11.81 -0.16
CA MET A 1 18.81 -12.22 0.94
C MET A 1 19.09 -13.72 0.82
N VAL A 2 20.30 -14.11 0.39
CA VAL A 2 20.72 -15.52 0.25
C VAL A 2 21.26 -15.99 1.60
N LEU A 3 20.44 -16.70 2.36
CA LEU A 3 20.81 -17.25 3.66
C LEU A 3 21.32 -18.69 3.48
N ARG A 4 22.65 -18.85 3.41
CA ARG A 4 23.32 -20.17 3.30
C ARG A 4 22.90 -21.07 4.46
N GLY A 5 22.39 -22.26 4.13
CA GLY A 5 21.94 -23.28 5.09
C GLY A 5 20.45 -23.27 5.44
N LYS A 6 19.67 -22.31 4.95
CA LYS A 6 18.21 -22.27 5.14
C LYS A 6 17.50 -22.81 3.90
N HIS A 7 16.69 -23.85 4.05
CA HIS A 7 15.83 -24.33 2.97
C HIS A 7 14.49 -23.58 3.05
N VAL A 8 14.35 -22.51 2.26
CA VAL A 8 13.04 -21.89 2.03
C VAL A 8 12.30 -22.77 1.03
N ARG A 9 11.33 -23.55 1.51
CA ARG A 9 10.45 -24.36 0.68
C ARG A 9 9.08 -23.70 0.62
N LYS A 10 8.62 -23.42 -0.60
CA LYS A 10 7.22 -23.09 -0.87
C LYS A 10 6.46 -24.42 -0.98
N GLY A 11 5.48 -24.62 -0.12
CA GLY A 11 4.70 -25.86 -0.09
C GLY A 11 3.87 -25.98 1.19
N ASP A 12 3.06 -27.03 1.25
CA ASP A 12 2.24 -27.34 2.42
C ASP A 12 3.10 -27.90 3.56
N VAL A 13 2.95 -27.33 4.75
CA VAL A 13 3.69 -27.73 5.95
C VAL A 13 3.30 -29.14 6.41
N ALA A 14 2.06 -29.58 6.15
CA ALA A 14 1.57 -30.90 6.56
C ALA A 14 2.30 -32.06 5.84
N LEU A 15 2.88 -31.80 4.67
CA LEU A 15 3.58 -32.79 3.85
C LEU A 15 5.08 -32.92 4.21
N LEU A 16 5.58 -32.13 5.16
CA LEU A 16 6.99 -32.13 5.52
C LEU A 16 7.35 -33.34 6.39
N ASN A 17 8.32 -34.13 5.93
CA ASN A 17 8.93 -35.18 6.75
C ASN A 17 10.01 -34.57 7.67
N CYS A 18 9.56 -34.06 8.82
CA CYS A 18 10.43 -33.50 9.85
C CYS A 18 10.05 -34.00 11.25
N THR A 19 10.86 -33.71 12.27
CA THR A 19 10.56 -34.22 13.61
C THR A 19 9.34 -33.55 14.24
N ALA A 20 9.17 -32.24 14.02
CA ALA A 20 7.99 -31.52 14.46
C ALA A 20 7.61 -30.44 13.45
N ILE A 21 6.31 -30.30 13.20
CA ILE A 21 5.73 -29.15 12.49
C ILE A 21 5.07 -28.21 13.49
N VAL A 22 4.95 -26.94 13.13
CA VAL A 22 4.32 -25.92 13.97
C VAL A 22 2.94 -25.60 13.41
N ASN A 23 1.92 -25.67 14.26
CA ASN A 23 0.57 -25.23 13.94
C ASN A 23 0.25 -23.93 14.68
N THR A 24 -0.25 -22.93 13.96
CA THR A 24 -0.79 -21.70 14.54
C THR A 24 -2.30 -21.82 14.71
N SER A 25 -2.80 -21.64 15.93
CA SER A 25 -4.23 -21.77 16.23
C SER A 25 -4.72 -20.67 17.20
N ASN A 26 -6.00 -20.73 17.56
CA ASN A 26 -6.67 -19.96 18.60
C ASN A 26 -6.58 -20.66 19.98
N GLU A 27 -7.08 -19.99 21.01
CA GLU A 27 -6.99 -20.45 22.40
C GLU A 27 -7.73 -21.77 22.68
N SER A 28 -8.74 -22.09 21.87
CA SER A 28 -9.50 -23.34 21.95
C SER A 28 -8.92 -24.48 21.12
N LEU A 29 -7.84 -24.25 20.36
CA LEU A 29 -7.23 -25.22 19.44
C LEU A 29 -8.20 -25.74 18.36
N THR A 30 -9.16 -24.91 17.96
CA THR A 30 -10.22 -25.23 16.97
C THR A 30 -10.25 -24.23 15.82
N ASP A 31 -9.14 -23.53 15.59
CA ASP A 31 -9.08 -22.48 14.59
C ASP A 31 -9.21 -23.01 13.17
N LYS A 32 -9.91 -22.25 12.33
CA LYS A 32 -10.10 -22.56 10.91
C LYS A 32 -9.22 -21.64 10.09
N ASN A 33 -7.99 -22.10 9.86
CA ASN A 33 -7.04 -21.44 8.97
C ASN A 33 -6.44 -22.48 8.01
N PRO A 34 -5.95 -22.06 6.82
CA PRO A 34 -5.49 -22.98 5.78
C PRO A 34 -4.41 -23.97 6.25
N VAL A 35 -3.54 -23.54 7.16
CA VAL A 35 -2.47 -24.35 7.72
C VAL A 35 -3.03 -25.42 8.67
N SER A 36 -3.88 -25.01 9.61
CA SER A 36 -4.57 -25.90 10.54
C SER A 36 -5.44 -26.90 9.79
N GLU A 37 -6.21 -26.47 8.79
CA GLU A 37 -7.07 -27.36 7.99
C GLU A 37 -6.27 -28.47 7.31
N SER A 38 -5.14 -28.13 6.69
CA SER A 38 -4.28 -29.14 6.07
C SER A 38 -3.68 -30.10 7.10
N ILE A 39 -3.19 -29.59 8.24
CA ILE A 39 -2.64 -30.40 9.33
C ILE A 39 -3.71 -31.36 9.88
N PHE A 40 -4.93 -30.89 10.11
CA PHE A 40 -6.04 -31.71 10.60
C PHE A 40 -6.47 -32.78 9.59
N MET A 41 -6.50 -32.42 8.30
CA MET A 41 -6.83 -33.36 7.23
C MET A 41 -5.83 -34.49 7.15
N HIS A 42 -4.54 -34.20 7.22
CA HIS A 42 -3.48 -35.20 7.06
C HIS A 42 -3.18 -35.98 8.35
N ALA A 43 -3.32 -35.37 9.53
CA ALA A 43 -3.11 -36.04 10.82
C ALA A 43 -4.22 -37.05 11.15
N GLY A 44 -5.46 -36.81 10.68
CA GLY A 44 -6.61 -37.67 10.93
C GLY A 44 -7.42 -37.30 12.20
N PRO A 45 -8.51 -38.04 12.48
CA PRO A 45 -9.46 -37.70 13.55
C PRO A 45 -8.86 -37.84 14.96
N ASP A 46 -7.89 -38.73 15.15
CA ASP A 46 -7.24 -39.00 16.45
C ASP A 46 -6.59 -37.75 17.07
N LEU A 47 -6.15 -36.81 16.22
CA LEU A 47 -5.61 -35.52 16.67
C LEU A 47 -6.65 -34.69 17.42
N LYS A 48 -7.93 -34.75 17.03
CA LYS A 48 -9.00 -34.01 17.71
C LYS A 48 -9.23 -34.52 19.12
N ASP A 49 -9.13 -35.83 19.32
CA ASP A 49 -9.30 -36.46 20.63
C ASP A 49 -8.15 -36.12 21.58
N GLU A 50 -6.92 -36.01 21.07
CA GLU A 50 -5.77 -35.55 21.86
C GLU A 50 -5.86 -34.05 22.21
N LEU A 51 -6.33 -33.21 21.27
CA LEU A 51 -6.53 -31.78 21.52
C LEU A 51 -7.61 -31.49 22.56
N GLN A 52 -8.67 -32.29 22.61
CA GLN A 52 -9.70 -32.17 23.66
C GLN A 52 -9.11 -32.42 25.07
N LYS A 53 -8.12 -33.30 25.20
CA LYS A 53 -7.43 -33.58 26.47
C LYS A 53 -6.55 -32.42 26.93
N LEU A 54 -6.04 -31.61 26.00
CA LEU A 54 -5.12 -30.50 26.29
C LEU A 54 -5.78 -29.27 26.91
N LYS A 55 -7.12 -29.20 26.95
CA LYS A 55 -7.91 -28.09 27.53
C LYS A 55 -7.46 -26.70 27.04
N GLY A 56 -7.32 -26.54 25.72
CA GLY A 56 -6.94 -25.27 25.06
C GLY A 56 -5.46 -24.90 25.21
N CYS A 57 -5.07 -23.70 24.77
CA CYS A 57 -3.71 -23.16 24.83
C CYS A 57 -3.76 -21.64 24.97
N ARG A 58 -3.03 -21.03 25.91
CA ARG A 58 -3.07 -19.56 26.05
C ARG A 58 -2.28 -18.87 24.94
N THR A 59 -2.60 -17.59 24.68
CA THR A 59 -1.79 -16.75 23.79
C THR A 59 -0.32 -16.73 24.25
N GLY A 60 0.61 -16.97 23.32
CA GLY A 60 2.03 -17.04 23.64
C GLY A 60 2.51 -18.40 24.18
N GLU A 61 1.61 -19.31 24.56
CA GLU A 61 1.94 -20.67 25.01
C GLU A 61 2.09 -21.61 23.80
N ALA A 62 2.87 -22.69 23.97
CA ALA A 62 2.98 -23.77 23.01
C ALA A 62 2.73 -25.13 23.69
N LYS A 63 2.02 -26.03 23.01
CA LYS A 63 1.71 -27.39 23.47
C LYS A 63 2.07 -28.43 22.42
N LEU A 64 2.41 -29.63 22.88
CA LEU A 64 2.88 -30.72 22.04
C LEU A 64 1.80 -31.81 21.92
N THR A 65 1.64 -32.33 20.71
CA THR A 65 0.83 -33.52 20.39
C THR A 65 1.60 -34.44 19.45
N LYS A 66 1.10 -35.67 19.26
CA LYS A 66 1.64 -36.58 18.25
C LYS A 66 1.23 -36.12 16.84
N GLY A 67 2.04 -36.46 15.84
CA GLY A 67 1.72 -36.19 14.43
C GLY A 67 0.69 -37.13 13.80
N PHE A 68 0.36 -38.24 14.46
CA PHE A 68 -0.57 -39.26 13.98
C PHE A 68 -0.22 -39.73 12.56
N ASN A 69 -1.09 -39.48 11.58
CA ASN A 69 -0.92 -39.90 10.20
C ASN A 69 -0.06 -38.92 9.36
N LEU A 70 0.49 -37.86 9.96
CA LEU A 70 1.47 -37.00 9.31
C LEU A 70 2.81 -37.72 9.13
N ALA A 71 3.57 -37.29 8.11
CA ALA A 71 4.98 -37.65 7.99
C ALA A 71 5.82 -37.11 9.15
N ALA A 72 5.37 -36.02 9.79
CA ALA A 72 6.01 -35.45 10.97
C ALA A 72 5.68 -36.22 12.25
N ARG A 73 6.68 -36.41 13.13
CA ARG A 73 6.49 -37.20 14.37
C ARG A 73 5.64 -36.47 15.41
N PHE A 74 5.74 -35.15 15.47
CA PHE A 74 5.04 -34.32 16.45
C PHE A 74 4.46 -33.05 15.83
N ILE A 75 3.45 -32.47 16.49
CA ILE A 75 2.92 -31.14 16.17
C ILE A 75 3.08 -30.25 17.39
N ILE A 76 3.64 -29.07 17.19
CA ILE A 76 3.72 -28.02 18.20
C ILE A 76 2.63 -26.99 17.89
N HIS A 77 1.61 -26.94 18.74
CA HIS A 77 0.52 -25.98 18.64
C HIS A 77 0.87 -24.72 19.42
N THR A 78 0.84 -23.56 18.78
CA THR A 78 1.06 -22.26 19.41
C THR A 78 -0.05 -21.28 19.06
N VAL A 79 -0.35 -20.35 19.98
CA VAL A 79 -1.44 -19.37 19.80
C VAL A 79 -0.89 -17.96 19.68
N GLY A 80 -1.00 -17.40 18.48
CA GLY A 80 -0.56 -16.03 18.20
C GLY A 80 -1.49 -14.96 18.79
N PRO A 81 -0.99 -13.75 19.04
CA PRO A 81 -1.82 -12.64 19.53
C PRO A 81 -2.73 -12.09 18.44
N LYS A 82 -3.96 -11.70 18.82
CA LYS A 82 -4.84 -10.89 17.96
C LYS A 82 -4.34 -9.45 17.98
N TYR A 83 -3.71 -9.03 16.89
CA TYR A 83 -3.11 -7.71 16.80
C TYR A 83 -4.16 -6.60 16.86
N LYS A 84 -3.94 -5.64 17.77
CA LYS A 84 -4.67 -4.37 17.86
C LYS A 84 -3.66 -3.28 18.19
N SER A 85 -3.69 -2.15 17.48
CA SER A 85 -2.67 -1.09 17.63
C SER A 85 -2.53 -0.56 19.06
N ARG A 86 -3.62 -0.61 19.86
CA ARG A 86 -3.62 -0.22 21.28
C ARG A 86 -2.87 -1.17 22.22
N TYR A 87 -2.51 -2.37 21.76
CA TYR A 87 -1.84 -3.42 22.54
C TYR A 87 -0.54 -3.89 21.87
N ARG A 88 0.17 -2.98 21.19
CA ARG A 88 1.41 -3.28 20.46
C ARG A 88 2.42 -4.09 21.29
N THR A 89 2.83 -3.57 22.44
CA THR A 89 3.83 -4.21 23.32
C THR A 89 3.38 -5.59 23.82
N ALA A 90 2.09 -5.75 24.11
CA ALA A 90 1.55 -7.04 24.55
C ALA A 90 1.50 -8.06 23.39
N ALA A 91 1.21 -7.61 22.16
CA ALA A 91 1.25 -8.44 20.98
C ALA A 91 2.68 -8.87 20.63
N GLU A 92 3.65 -7.96 20.69
CA GLU A 92 5.07 -8.27 20.48
C GLU A 92 5.57 -9.31 21.50
N SER A 93 5.31 -9.08 22.79
CA SER A 93 5.69 -10.01 23.87
C SER A 93 5.01 -11.39 23.73
N SER A 94 3.76 -11.43 23.30
CA SER A 94 3.02 -12.68 23.05
C SER A 94 3.56 -13.43 21.84
N LEU A 95 3.89 -12.73 20.74
CA LEU A 95 4.49 -13.34 19.56
C LEU A 95 5.89 -13.88 19.87
N TYR A 96 6.68 -13.12 20.64
CA TYR A 96 7.96 -13.59 21.17
C TYR A 96 7.80 -14.89 21.96
N SER A 97 6.82 -14.93 22.87
CA SER A 97 6.55 -16.11 23.69
C SER A 97 6.19 -17.33 22.84
N CYS A 98 5.44 -17.15 21.73
CA CYS A 98 5.14 -18.23 20.79
C CYS A 98 6.42 -18.88 20.24
N TYR A 99 7.30 -18.07 19.64
CA TYR A 99 8.55 -18.57 19.06
C TYR A 99 9.45 -19.21 20.12
N ARG A 100 9.61 -18.55 21.27
CA ARG A 100 10.42 -19.06 22.38
C ARG A 100 9.94 -20.43 22.86
N ASN A 101 8.64 -20.57 23.11
CA ASN A 101 8.07 -21.81 23.63
C ASN A 101 8.09 -22.94 22.59
N VAL A 102 7.84 -22.63 21.32
CA VAL A 102 7.96 -23.59 20.20
C VAL A 102 9.39 -24.13 20.12
N LEU A 103 10.38 -23.24 20.15
CA LEU A 103 11.78 -23.62 20.06
C LEU A 103 12.25 -24.38 21.32
N GLN A 104 11.74 -24.02 22.50
CA GLN A 104 12.02 -24.73 23.75
C GLN A 104 11.50 -26.17 23.71
N LEU A 105 10.28 -26.39 23.20
CA LEU A 105 9.74 -27.74 22.99
C LEU A 105 10.56 -28.50 21.94
N ALA A 106 10.93 -27.85 20.84
CA ALA A 106 11.79 -28.47 19.82
C ALA A 106 13.16 -28.91 20.39
N LYS A 107 13.74 -28.14 21.32
CA LYS A 107 14.96 -28.54 22.05
C LYS A 107 14.72 -29.78 22.92
N SER A 108 13.61 -29.83 23.66
CA SER A 108 13.26 -30.97 24.53
C SER A 108 13.08 -32.28 23.76
N LEU A 109 12.65 -32.19 22.50
CA LEU A 109 12.44 -33.33 21.59
C LEU A 109 13.73 -33.88 20.99
N LYS A 110 14.91 -33.33 21.35
CA LYS A 110 16.22 -33.69 20.78
C LYS A 110 16.18 -33.75 19.25
N VAL A 111 15.51 -32.79 18.62
CA VAL A 111 15.44 -32.72 17.16
C VAL A 111 16.85 -32.53 16.62
N VAL A 112 17.36 -33.57 15.97
CA VAL A 112 18.75 -33.71 15.48
C VAL A 112 19.22 -32.55 14.59
N CYS A 113 18.29 -31.79 14.01
CA CYS A 113 18.58 -30.67 13.11
C CYS A 113 18.37 -29.28 13.75
N ILE A 114 17.76 -29.20 14.94
CA ILE A 114 17.36 -27.90 15.52
C ILE A 114 18.36 -27.41 16.56
N GLU A 115 19.09 -28.23 17.32
CA GLU A 115 19.95 -27.71 18.41
C GLU A 115 21.11 -26.81 17.93
N ALA A 116 21.83 -27.22 16.87
CA ALA A 116 22.88 -26.41 16.27
C ALA A 116 22.32 -25.17 15.52
N THR A 117 21.13 -25.31 14.94
CA THR A 117 20.40 -24.22 14.27
C THR A 117 19.82 -23.24 15.30
N TYR A 118 19.44 -23.73 16.47
CA TYR A 118 18.88 -23.02 17.61
C TYR A 118 19.93 -22.14 18.27
N GLN A 119 21.14 -22.68 18.54
CA GLN A 119 22.23 -21.84 19.05
C GLN A 119 22.64 -20.74 18.06
N LYS A 120 22.45 -20.94 16.76
CA LYS A 120 22.79 -19.93 15.73
C LYS A 120 21.68 -18.91 15.47
N LEU A 121 20.41 -19.32 15.51
CA LEU A 121 19.28 -18.44 15.21
C LEU A 121 18.75 -17.70 16.44
N LEU A 122 18.83 -18.27 17.64
CA LEU A 122 18.32 -17.60 18.83
C LEU A 122 19.01 -16.25 19.07
N PRO A 123 20.35 -16.12 18.99
CA PRO A 123 21.05 -14.84 19.13
C PRO A 123 20.70 -13.81 18.05
N LEU A 124 20.29 -14.27 16.86
CA LEU A 124 19.87 -13.44 15.73
C LEU A 124 18.53 -12.77 15.94
N TYR A 125 17.60 -13.44 16.61
CA TYR A 125 16.28 -12.89 16.88
C TYR A 125 16.18 -12.29 18.29
N PHE A 126 16.90 -12.85 19.27
CA PHE A 126 16.87 -12.47 20.68
C PHE A 126 18.22 -12.79 21.36
N PRO A 127 19.20 -11.88 21.34
CA PRO A 127 20.47 -12.05 22.03
C PRO A 127 20.27 -12.04 23.55
N ARG A 128 20.91 -12.96 24.27
CA ARG A 128 20.75 -13.15 25.73
C ARG A 128 21.92 -12.58 26.54
N SER A 129 23.01 -12.23 25.86
CA SER A 129 24.17 -11.52 26.40
C SER A 129 24.67 -10.50 25.37
N LEU A 130 25.45 -9.52 25.82
CA LEU A 130 26.05 -8.51 24.94
C LEU A 130 26.94 -9.15 23.87
N GLU A 131 27.60 -10.26 24.21
CA GLU A 131 28.44 -11.02 23.27
C GLU A 131 27.63 -11.70 22.17
N GLU A 132 26.44 -12.21 22.50
CA GLU A 132 25.52 -12.80 21.52
C GLU A 132 24.97 -11.76 20.53
N GLU A 133 24.74 -10.53 21.00
CA GLU A 133 24.29 -9.39 20.18
C GLU A 133 25.36 -8.94 19.19
N ILE A 134 26.60 -8.77 19.67
CA ILE A 134 27.74 -8.39 18.82
C ILE A 134 28.01 -9.46 17.75
N GLN A 135 27.85 -10.74 18.09
CA GLN A 135 28.03 -11.84 17.13
C GLN A 135 26.91 -11.95 16.10
N SER A 136 25.69 -11.51 16.40
CA SER A 136 24.54 -11.61 15.50
C SER A 136 24.38 -10.41 14.56
N LEU A 137 24.88 -9.23 14.96
CA LEU A 137 24.93 -7.97 14.21
C LEU A 137 25.32 -8.11 12.71
N PRO A 138 26.36 -8.86 12.32
CA PRO A 138 26.78 -9.00 10.92
C PRO A 138 25.82 -9.79 10.04
N TYR A 139 24.94 -10.60 10.64
CA TYR A 139 24.02 -11.49 9.95
C TYR A 139 22.61 -10.89 9.83
N LEU A 140 22.36 -9.76 10.51
CA LEU A 140 21.14 -8.99 10.35
C LEU A 140 21.18 -8.21 9.02
N PRO A 141 20.05 -8.09 8.30
CA PRO A 141 20.00 -7.25 7.11
C PRO A 141 20.36 -5.80 7.46
N ALA A 142 21.02 -5.08 6.56
CA ALA A 142 21.50 -3.71 6.80
C ALA A 142 20.40 -2.71 7.16
N ASP A 143 19.14 -3.03 6.86
CA ASP A 143 17.95 -2.27 7.25
C ASP A 143 17.07 -3.13 8.18
N ILE A 144 17.47 -3.21 9.44
CA ILE A 144 16.69 -3.84 10.53
C ILE A 144 15.63 -2.91 11.10
N GLY A 145 15.52 -1.70 10.54
CA GLY A 145 14.67 -0.70 11.12
C GLY A 145 15.21 -0.07 12.41
N ASN A 146 14.36 0.71 13.07
CA ASN A 146 14.71 1.43 14.30
C ASN A 146 14.68 0.48 15.51
N ALA A 147 14.86 0.99 16.73
CA ALA A 147 14.83 0.19 17.97
C ALA A 147 13.55 -0.66 18.16
N GLU A 148 12.52 -0.42 17.36
CA GLU A 148 11.21 -1.10 17.37
C GLU A 148 11.00 -2.01 16.14
N GLY A 149 12.04 -2.24 15.32
CA GLY A 149 12.02 -3.12 14.16
C GLY A 149 11.27 -2.59 12.93
N GLU A 150 10.98 -1.29 12.86
CA GLU A 150 10.34 -0.65 11.70
C GLU A 150 11.39 -0.13 10.70
N PRO A 151 11.34 -0.48 9.40
CA PRO A 151 12.35 -0.09 8.42
C PRO A 151 12.67 1.41 8.47
N VAL A 152 13.95 1.75 8.63
CA VAL A 152 14.38 3.14 8.84
C VAL A 152 14.51 3.78 7.48
N VAL A 153 13.52 4.58 7.13
CA VAL A 153 13.62 5.47 5.99
C VAL A 153 14.50 6.67 6.39
N PRO A 154 15.69 6.87 5.78
CA PRO A 154 16.67 7.88 6.19
C PRO A 154 16.12 9.31 6.24
N GLU A 155 15.12 9.59 5.41
CA GLU A 155 14.43 10.88 5.29
C GLU A 155 13.61 11.25 6.55
N ARG A 156 13.47 10.35 7.52
CA ARG A 156 12.73 10.56 8.78
C ARG A 156 13.60 10.65 10.03
N GLN A 157 14.93 10.59 9.91
CA GLN A 157 15.81 10.85 11.05
C GLN A 157 15.86 12.36 11.34
N ILE A 158 15.53 12.75 12.57
CA ILE A 158 15.77 14.11 13.05
C ILE A 158 17.28 14.28 13.15
N ARG A 159 17.87 15.18 12.35
CA ARG A 159 19.25 15.64 12.53
C ARG A 159 19.36 16.35 13.87
N ILE A 160 19.71 15.62 14.92
CA ILE A 160 20.23 16.23 16.14
C ILE A 160 21.72 16.39 15.91
N THR A 161 22.12 17.53 15.36
CA THR A 161 23.51 17.98 15.47
C THR A 161 23.82 18.15 16.96
N GLU A 162 24.85 17.46 17.44
CA GLU A 162 25.33 17.59 18.80
C GLU A 162 25.63 19.06 19.12
N LYS A 163 25.16 19.51 20.29
CA LYS A 163 25.44 20.86 20.80
C LYS A 163 26.95 21.12 20.79
N PRO A 164 27.42 22.26 20.26
CA PRO A 164 28.76 22.72 20.58
C PRO A 164 28.70 23.31 22.00
N GLY A 165 29.50 22.79 22.92
CA GLY A 165 29.61 23.35 24.27
C GLY A 165 30.27 22.39 25.25
N VAL A 166 31.58 22.52 25.37
CA VAL A 166 32.42 21.91 26.41
C VAL A 166 31.96 22.39 27.79
N PRO A 167 32.01 21.55 28.85
CA PRO A 167 31.79 22.02 30.21
C PRO A 167 33.09 22.62 30.74
N ASP A 168 33.11 23.92 31.01
CA ASP A 168 34.08 24.52 31.92
C ASP A 168 33.35 25.39 32.95
N ASP A 169 33.86 25.27 34.16
CA ASP A 169 33.37 25.80 35.41
C ASP A 169 33.23 27.32 35.47
N ALA A 170 32.39 27.71 36.44
CA ALA A 170 32.42 28.95 37.21
C ALA A 170 31.57 30.15 36.74
N SER A 171 30.84 30.64 37.74
CA SER A 171 30.51 32.05 38.03
C SER A 171 29.52 32.79 37.13
N ASP A 172 28.42 33.12 37.82
CA ASP A 172 27.80 34.44 37.91
C ASP A 172 26.66 34.83 36.96
N GLU A 173 25.57 35.19 37.65
CA GLU A 173 24.42 35.92 37.17
C GLU A 173 24.85 37.22 36.48
N GLU A 174 24.27 37.51 35.32
CA GLU A 174 23.47 38.72 35.04
C GLU A 174 23.26 38.92 33.52
N GLY A 175 22.03 39.29 33.15
CA GLY A 175 21.76 40.05 31.93
C GLY A 175 21.46 39.25 30.65
N LEU A 176 20.22 38.73 30.52
CA LEU A 176 19.66 38.35 29.21
C LEU A 176 18.20 38.82 29.08
N GLU A 177 17.98 40.14 29.15
CA GLU A 177 16.89 40.80 28.42
C GLU A 177 17.38 41.11 27.00
N ALA A 178 17.36 40.13 26.09
CA ALA A 178 17.27 40.33 24.63
C ALA A 178 17.46 38.99 23.90
N ASP A 179 16.47 38.09 23.93
CA ASP A 179 16.05 37.36 22.70
C ASP A 179 14.80 36.46 22.84
N LEU A 180 13.85 36.84 23.71
CA LEU A 180 12.57 36.10 23.83
C LEU A 180 11.59 36.39 22.67
N SER A 181 11.99 37.13 21.64
CA SER A 181 11.08 37.59 20.58
C SER A 181 10.72 36.52 19.53
N PHE A 182 11.42 35.38 19.49
CA PHE A 182 11.17 34.33 18.48
C PHE A 182 10.56 33.03 19.02
N ILE A 183 10.49 32.85 20.34
CA ILE A 183 9.86 31.67 20.99
C ILE A 183 8.36 31.94 21.16
N GLY A 184 7.64 31.97 20.05
CA GLY A 184 6.19 32.20 20.01
C GLY A 184 5.56 32.01 18.64
N SER A 185 6.38 31.93 17.59
CA SER A 185 5.95 31.77 16.19
C SER A 185 5.73 30.32 15.78
N HIS A 186 6.21 29.34 16.55
CA HIS A 186 6.03 27.92 16.25
C HIS A 186 4.61 27.47 16.57
N ALA A 187 4.02 26.62 15.71
CA ALA A 187 2.68 26.06 15.89
C ALA A 187 2.45 25.33 17.24
N PHE A 188 3.54 24.96 17.93
CA PHE A 188 3.52 24.38 19.28
C PHE A 188 3.23 25.41 20.40
N ALA A 189 3.59 26.68 20.19
CA ALA A 189 3.40 27.78 21.15
C ALA A 189 2.10 28.56 20.93
N ARG A 190 1.38 28.33 19.81
CA ARG A 190 0.03 28.84 19.62
C ARG A 190 -0.92 27.93 20.38
N MET A 191 -1.67 28.51 21.30
CA MET A 191 -2.76 27.86 22.04
C MET A 191 -3.88 27.45 21.06
N GLU A 192 -3.65 26.39 20.27
CA GLU A 192 -4.74 25.70 19.58
C GLU A 192 -5.58 24.98 20.63
N GLY A 193 -6.90 25.10 20.51
CA GLY A 193 -7.85 24.62 21.50
C GLY A 193 -7.65 23.14 21.87
N ASP A 194 -8.04 22.83 23.10
CA ASP A 194 -8.00 21.54 23.78
C ASP A 194 -7.98 20.29 22.84
N VAL A 195 -6.77 19.80 22.58
CA VAL A 195 -6.49 18.64 21.71
C VAL A 195 -7.18 17.37 22.22
N ASP A 196 -7.47 17.32 23.52
CA ASP A 196 -8.16 16.19 24.15
C ASP A 196 -9.68 16.21 23.91
N LYS A 197 -10.30 17.38 23.69
CA LYS A 197 -11.69 17.45 23.21
C LYS A 197 -11.83 16.88 21.80
N GLN A 198 -10.88 17.19 20.91
CA GLN A 198 -10.83 16.58 19.58
C GLN A 198 -10.63 15.07 19.66
N ARG A 199 -9.70 14.57 20.51
CA ARG A 199 -9.53 13.13 20.73
C ARG A 199 -10.77 12.44 21.30
N ARG A 200 -11.51 13.09 22.21
CA ARG A 200 -12.77 12.55 22.76
C ARG A 200 -13.88 12.48 21.70
N LEU A 201 -14.00 13.47 20.81
CA LEU A 201 -14.96 13.44 19.69
C LEU A 201 -14.62 12.35 18.65
N ILE A 202 -13.33 12.15 18.37
CA ILE A 202 -12.83 11.05 17.51
C ILE A 202 -13.17 9.69 18.12
N LEU A 203 -13.03 9.53 19.44
CA LEU A 203 -13.35 8.28 20.16
C LEU A 203 -14.86 7.99 20.25
N GLN A 204 -15.71 9.01 20.12
CA GLN A 204 -17.17 8.86 20.08
C GLN A 204 -17.73 8.61 18.67
N GLY A 205 -16.87 8.45 17.65
CA GLY A 205 -17.30 8.15 16.28
C GLY A 205 -17.88 9.34 15.52
N GLN A 206 -17.86 10.53 16.12
CA GLN A 206 -18.28 11.79 15.50
C GLN A 206 -17.03 12.58 15.13
N LEU A 207 -16.34 12.13 14.07
CA LEU A 207 -15.36 12.98 13.39
C LEU A 207 -16.09 14.17 12.80
N SER A 208 -15.75 15.38 13.24
CA SER A 208 -16.18 16.60 12.55
C SER A 208 -15.73 16.51 11.08
N GLU A 209 -16.59 16.91 10.14
CA GLU A 209 -16.28 16.90 8.70
C GLU A 209 -14.94 17.61 8.39
N ALA A 210 -14.62 18.67 9.13
CA ALA A 210 -13.36 19.38 9.02
C ALA A 210 -12.13 18.52 9.42
N ALA A 211 -12.28 17.64 10.42
CA ALA A 211 -11.22 16.73 10.84
C ALA A 211 -10.99 15.61 9.82
N LEU A 212 -12.08 15.06 9.25
CA LEU A 212 -12.01 14.05 8.19
C LEU A 212 -11.33 14.61 6.94
N GLN A 213 -11.67 15.85 6.55
CA GLN A 213 -11.06 16.52 5.41
C GLN A 213 -9.58 16.85 5.65
N LYS A 214 -9.22 17.27 6.87
CA LYS A 214 -7.80 17.49 7.25
C LYS A 214 -6.99 16.19 7.22
N GLN A 215 -7.59 15.05 7.61
CA GLN A 215 -6.95 13.74 7.50
C GLN A 215 -6.79 13.29 6.05
N HIS A 216 -7.82 13.47 5.22
CA HIS A 216 -7.76 13.18 3.79
C HIS A 216 -6.65 13.96 3.08
N GLN A 217 -6.55 15.27 3.36
CA GLN A 217 -5.47 16.12 2.82
C GLN A 217 -4.08 15.61 3.21
N ARG A 218 -3.90 15.18 4.47
CA ARG A 218 -2.61 14.62 4.94
C ARG A 218 -2.26 13.33 4.20
N ASN A 219 -3.25 12.46 3.99
CA ASN A 219 -3.06 11.23 3.23
C ASN A 219 -2.68 11.55 1.78
N TYR A 220 -3.39 12.47 1.12
CA TYR A 220 -3.08 12.91 -0.24
C TYR A 220 -1.66 13.48 -0.35
N ASN A 221 -1.25 14.35 0.58
CA ASN A 221 0.12 14.88 0.60
C ASN A 221 1.19 13.79 0.73
N ARG A 222 0.90 12.70 1.45
CA ARG A 222 1.81 11.54 1.52
C ARG A 222 1.95 10.86 0.15
N TRP A 223 0.83 10.61 -0.54
CA TRP A 223 0.85 10.07 -1.89
C TRP A 223 1.60 10.98 -2.87
N LEU A 224 1.44 12.30 -2.75
CA LEU A 224 2.17 13.28 -3.55
C LEU A 224 3.69 13.21 -3.32
N CYS A 225 4.13 13.12 -2.06
CA CYS A 225 5.55 12.96 -1.75
C CYS A 225 6.12 11.67 -2.34
N GLN A 226 5.39 10.56 -2.22
CA GLN A 226 5.79 9.28 -2.83
C GLN A 226 5.90 9.39 -4.35
N ALA A 227 4.91 10.03 -4.99
CA ALA A 227 4.89 10.23 -6.43
C ALA A 227 6.03 11.12 -6.96
N ARG A 228 6.65 11.93 -6.10
CA ARG A 228 7.83 12.74 -6.43
C ARG A 228 9.15 12.03 -6.17
N ALA A 229 9.15 11.02 -5.30
CA ALA A 229 10.35 10.29 -4.90
C ALA A 229 10.59 9.05 -5.77
N GLU A 230 9.53 8.39 -6.23
CA GLU A 230 9.64 7.19 -7.06
C GLU A 230 9.98 7.50 -8.52
N ASP A 231 10.74 6.59 -9.14
CA ASP A 231 10.95 6.59 -10.57
C ASP A 231 9.73 6.01 -11.30
N LEU A 232 9.10 6.85 -12.12
CA LEU A 232 7.86 6.57 -12.85
C LEU A 232 8.10 6.53 -14.38
N SER A 233 9.35 6.48 -14.82
CA SER A 233 9.76 6.52 -16.23
C SER A 233 9.15 5.37 -17.04
N ASP A 234 9.07 4.17 -16.45
CA ASP A 234 8.46 2.98 -17.07
C ASP A 234 7.01 3.25 -17.48
N ILE A 235 6.25 3.95 -16.62
CA ILE A 235 4.84 4.25 -16.86
C ILE A 235 4.68 5.44 -17.80
N ALA A 236 5.55 6.45 -17.67
CA ALA A 236 5.59 7.57 -18.61
C ALA A 236 5.82 7.09 -20.06
N SER A 237 6.64 6.06 -20.24
CA SER A 237 6.98 5.49 -21.57
C SER A 237 5.76 4.93 -22.31
N LEU A 238 4.70 4.53 -21.59
CA LEU A 238 3.47 4.00 -22.17
C LEU A 238 2.66 5.08 -22.90
N LYS A 239 2.91 6.36 -22.62
CA LYS A 239 2.12 7.50 -23.15
C LYS A 239 0.62 7.32 -22.92
N ALA A 240 0.26 6.71 -21.78
CA ALA A 240 -1.14 6.46 -21.43
C ALA A 240 -1.86 7.70 -20.91
N LEU A 241 -1.13 8.67 -20.36
CA LEU A 241 -1.63 9.95 -19.89
C LEU A 241 -0.65 11.03 -20.32
N TYR A 242 -1.15 12.06 -21.00
CA TYR A 242 -0.38 13.22 -21.42
C TYR A 242 -1.24 14.49 -21.42
N GLN A 243 -0.55 15.62 -21.27
CA GLN A 243 -1.15 16.93 -21.47
C GLN A 243 -1.14 17.24 -22.97
N ALA A 244 -2.30 17.60 -23.50
CA ALA A 244 -2.42 18.10 -24.86
C ALA A 244 -2.36 19.64 -24.82
N GLY A 245 -3.28 20.33 -25.49
CA GLY A 245 -3.40 21.78 -25.51
C GLY A 245 -4.50 22.31 -24.59
N VAL A 246 -5.25 23.27 -25.14
CA VAL A 246 -6.40 23.90 -24.47
C VAL A 246 -7.68 23.70 -25.25
N ASP A 247 -8.78 23.62 -24.50
CA ASP A 247 -10.15 23.58 -25.00
C ASP A 247 -10.59 24.97 -25.52
N ASN A 248 -11.74 25.07 -26.20
CA ASN A 248 -12.30 26.34 -26.69
C ASN A 248 -12.51 27.39 -25.59
N CYS A 249 -12.61 26.97 -24.32
CA CYS A 249 -12.70 27.86 -23.16
C CYS A 249 -11.34 28.18 -22.50
N GLY A 250 -10.21 27.80 -23.11
CA GLY A 250 -8.87 28.02 -22.55
C GLY A 250 -8.50 27.10 -21.38
N ARG A 251 -9.23 25.99 -21.20
CA ARG A 251 -9.00 25.00 -20.13
C ARG A 251 -8.00 23.96 -20.59
N THR A 252 -7.10 23.53 -19.72
CA THR A 252 -6.12 22.48 -20.06
C THR A 252 -6.82 21.16 -20.38
N VAL A 253 -6.43 20.55 -21.50
CA VAL A 253 -6.94 19.25 -21.95
C VAL A 253 -5.95 18.17 -21.56
N MET A 254 -6.42 17.23 -20.75
CA MET A 254 -5.71 16.03 -20.40
C MET A 254 -6.24 14.86 -21.21
N VAL A 255 -5.34 14.06 -21.78
CA VAL A 255 -5.69 12.91 -22.60
C VAL A 255 -5.26 11.63 -21.90
N VAL A 256 -6.20 10.68 -21.81
CA VAL A 256 -5.96 9.32 -21.31
C VAL A 256 -6.25 8.32 -22.43
N VAL A 257 -5.28 7.47 -22.72
CA VAL A 257 -5.37 6.46 -23.78
C VAL A 257 -5.53 5.08 -23.14
N GLY A 258 -6.74 4.54 -23.16
CA GLY A 258 -7.05 3.26 -22.53
C GLY A 258 -6.25 2.08 -23.11
N ARG A 259 -5.99 2.09 -24.43
CA ARG A 259 -5.22 1.03 -25.10
C ARG A 259 -3.81 0.87 -24.54
N ASN A 260 -3.21 1.96 -24.07
CA ASN A 260 -1.82 2.02 -23.63
C ASN A 260 -1.65 1.63 -22.15
N ILE A 261 -2.70 1.16 -21.49
CA ILE A 261 -2.67 0.73 -20.09
C ILE A 261 -2.77 -0.81 -20.04
N PRO A 262 -1.66 -1.55 -20.20
CA PRO A 262 -1.65 -3.00 -19.98
C PRO A 262 -1.72 -3.32 -18.48
N VAL A 263 -2.93 -3.50 -17.95
CA VAL A 263 -3.22 -3.73 -16.52
C VAL A 263 -2.54 -4.99 -15.98
N THR A 264 -2.28 -5.98 -16.83
CA THR A 264 -1.63 -7.24 -16.44
C THR A 264 -0.13 -7.14 -16.22
N LEU A 265 0.54 -6.13 -16.79
CA LEU A 265 2.00 -5.99 -16.79
C LEU A 265 2.49 -4.85 -15.88
N ILE A 266 1.61 -3.90 -15.55
CA ILE A 266 1.98 -2.68 -14.83
C ILE A 266 1.61 -2.80 -13.36
N ASP A 267 2.47 -2.24 -12.51
CA ASP A 267 2.13 -1.97 -11.12
C ASP A 267 1.09 -0.84 -11.03
N MET A 268 -0.12 -1.21 -10.63
CA MET A 268 -1.25 -0.29 -10.50
C MET A 268 -1.00 0.79 -9.44
N GLU A 269 -0.17 0.54 -8.42
CA GLU A 269 0.17 1.59 -7.45
C GLU A 269 1.09 2.65 -8.06
N LYS A 270 2.08 2.24 -8.84
CA LYS A 270 2.91 3.17 -9.61
C LYS A 270 2.08 3.95 -10.63
N ALA A 271 1.09 3.31 -11.27
CA ALA A 271 0.19 3.99 -12.21
C ALA A 271 -0.64 5.08 -11.52
N LEU A 272 -1.09 4.81 -10.29
CA LEU A 272 -1.77 5.80 -9.45
C LEU A 272 -0.83 6.97 -9.07
N LEU A 273 0.42 6.66 -8.69
CA LEU A 273 1.43 7.67 -8.38
C LEU A 273 1.74 8.55 -9.59
N TYR A 274 1.91 7.96 -10.78
CA TYR A 274 2.10 8.70 -12.03
C TYR A 274 0.92 9.61 -12.35
N PHE A 275 -0.32 9.12 -12.20
CA PHE A 275 -1.51 9.94 -12.37
C PHE A 275 -1.49 11.14 -11.42
N ILE A 276 -1.22 10.94 -10.14
CA ILE A 276 -1.15 12.03 -9.14
C ILE A 276 -0.03 13.01 -9.49
N HIS A 277 1.15 12.51 -9.87
CA HIS A 277 2.30 13.36 -10.23
C HIS A 277 1.96 14.32 -11.37
N VAL A 278 1.38 13.80 -12.46
CA VAL A 278 1.03 14.59 -13.64
C VAL A 278 -0.17 15.50 -13.36
N MET A 279 -1.18 15.02 -12.66
CA MET A 279 -2.43 15.76 -12.51
C MET A 279 -2.41 16.78 -11.37
N ASP A 280 -1.52 16.68 -10.37
CA ASP A 280 -1.57 17.52 -9.16
C ASP A 280 -1.55 19.01 -9.44
N HIS A 281 -0.70 19.44 -10.39
CA HIS A 281 -0.54 20.83 -10.78
C HIS A 281 -1.65 21.31 -11.73
N ILE A 282 -2.20 20.39 -12.54
CA ILE A 282 -3.25 20.66 -13.53
C ILE A 282 -4.60 20.79 -12.85
N ALA A 283 -4.89 19.90 -11.90
CA ALA A 283 -6.12 19.88 -11.12
C ALA A 283 -6.29 21.10 -10.18
N VAL A 284 -5.29 21.98 -10.06
CA VAL A 284 -5.41 23.28 -9.38
C VAL A 284 -6.30 24.24 -10.17
N LYS A 285 -6.27 24.16 -11.50
CA LYS A 285 -7.07 24.97 -12.42
C LYS A 285 -8.20 24.15 -13.03
N GLU A 286 -9.14 24.83 -13.70
CA GLU A 286 -10.21 24.17 -14.44
C GLU A 286 -9.64 23.39 -15.64
N TYR A 287 -10.00 22.11 -15.75
CA TYR A 287 -9.47 21.22 -16.78
C TYR A 287 -10.56 20.33 -17.36
N VAL A 288 -10.25 19.76 -18.53
CA VAL A 288 -11.06 18.81 -19.27
C VAL A 288 -10.26 17.52 -19.43
N LEU A 289 -10.92 16.38 -19.32
CA LEU A 289 -10.31 15.07 -19.49
C LEU A 289 -10.92 14.39 -20.73
N VAL A 290 -10.08 13.88 -21.63
CA VAL A 290 -10.48 13.12 -22.81
C VAL A 290 -9.98 11.69 -22.62
N TYR A 291 -10.89 10.72 -22.60
CA TYR A 291 -10.57 9.31 -22.49
C TYR A 291 -10.85 8.59 -23.80
N PHE A 292 -9.81 8.05 -24.43
CA PHE A 292 -9.92 7.23 -25.63
C PHE A 292 -10.09 5.76 -25.24
N HIS A 293 -11.27 5.21 -25.57
CA HIS A 293 -11.61 3.80 -25.39
C HIS A 293 -11.52 3.00 -26.70
N THR A 294 -10.75 3.50 -27.66
CA THR A 294 -10.48 2.84 -28.93
C THR A 294 -9.68 1.57 -28.74
N LEU A 295 -10.20 0.46 -29.25
CA LEU A 295 -9.50 -0.84 -29.28
C LEU A 295 -9.03 -1.32 -27.89
N THR A 296 -9.71 -0.93 -26.82
CA THR A 296 -9.46 -1.45 -25.47
C THR A 296 -10.03 -2.85 -25.30
N ASN A 297 -9.15 -3.79 -24.97
CA ASN A 297 -9.50 -5.18 -24.67
C ASN A 297 -9.70 -5.41 -23.17
N ASP A 298 -10.13 -6.60 -22.77
CA ASP A 298 -10.33 -6.98 -21.37
C ASP A 298 -9.05 -6.83 -20.52
N TYR A 299 -7.86 -7.02 -21.11
CA TYR A 299 -6.56 -6.83 -20.44
C TYR A 299 -6.20 -5.37 -20.12
N ASN A 300 -6.94 -4.41 -20.69
CA ASN A 300 -6.69 -2.98 -20.53
C ASN A 300 -7.79 -2.30 -19.70
N GLN A 301 -8.79 -3.05 -19.26
CA GLN A 301 -9.87 -2.52 -18.44
C GLN A 301 -9.39 -2.33 -17.00
N LEU A 302 -9.53 -1.11 -16.50
CA LEU A 302 -9.23 -0.80 -15.11
C LEU A 302 -10.29 -1.43 -14.20
N ASP A 303 -9.84 -2.17 -13.19
CA ASP A 303 -10.73 -2.76 -12.19
C ASP A 303 -11.53 -1.68 -11.44
N SER A 304 -12.80 -1.98 -11.13
CA SER A 304 -13.66 -1.09 -10.33
C SER A 304 -13.04 -0.74 -8.97
N ASN A 305 -12.27 -1.67 -8.39
CA ASN A 305 -11.54 -1.43 -7.14
C ASN A 305 -10.44 -0.37 -7.30
N PHE A 306 -9.74 -0.39 -8.43
CA PHE A 306 -8.72 0.61 -8.73
C PHE A 306 -9.35 1.99 -8.93
N LEU A 307 -10.43 2.08 -9.70
CA LEU A 307 -11.14 3.34 -9.92
C LEU A 307 -11.69 3.92 -8.61
N LYS A 308 -12.21 3.07 -7.72
CA LYS A 308 -12.64 3.48 -6.38
C LYS A 308 -11.46 3.98 -5.54
N LYS A 309 -10.33 3.24 -5.51
CA LYS A 309 -9.11 3.66 -4.82
C LYS A 309 -8.60 5.01 -5.35
N LEU A 310 -8.58 5.21 -6.67
CA LEU A 310 -8.22 6.47 -7.29
C LEU A 310 -9.13 7.61 -6.79
N TYR A 311 -10.45 7.42 -6.83
CA TYR A 311 -11.41 8.41 -6.35
C TYR A 311 -11.25 8.74 -4.86
N ASP A 312 -11.01 7.72 -4.02
CA ASP A 312 -10.83 7.89 -2.59
C ASP A 312 -9.49 8.55 -2.24
N VAL A 313 -8.46 8.39 -3.08
CA VAL A 313 -7.12 8.95 -2.86
C VAL A 313 -7.01 10.39 -3.35
N VAL A 314 -7.59 10.72 -4.52
CA VAL A 314 -7.45 12.06 -5.11
C VAL A 314 -8.15 13.13 -4.28
N ASP A 315 -7.51 14.29 -4.17
CA ASP A 315 -8.03 15.43 -3.42
C ASP A 315 -9.32 16.01 -4.06
N ALA A 316 -10.15 16.68 -3.26
CA ALA A 316 -11.42 17.26 -3.68
C ALA A 316 -11.27 18.26 -4.84
N LYS A 317 -10.08 18.87 -5.02
CA LYS A 317 -9.77 19.75 -6.15
C LYS A 317 -9.94 19.09 -7.52
N TYR A 318 -9.65 17.79 -7.63
CA TYR A 318 -9.79 17.04 -8.88
C TYR A 318 -11.24 17.02 -9.37
N LYS A 319 -12.17 16.76 -8.45
CA LYS A 319 -13.61 16.72 -8.73
C LYS A 319 -14.19 18.11 -8.98
N ARG A 320 -13.75 19.09 -8.20
CA ARG A 320 -14.25 20.47 -8.25
C ARG A 320 -13.90 21.15 -9.58
N ASN A 321 -12.67 20.96 -10.03
CA ASN A 321 -12.12 21.66 -11.18
C ASN A 321 -12.26 20.91 -12.51
N LEU A 322 -12.59 19.60 -12.48
CA LEU A 322 -12.99 18.88 -13.69
C LEU A 322 -14.29 19.46 -14.24
N LYS A 323 -14.27 19.95 -15.48
CA LYS A 323 -15.47 20.51 -16.14
C LYS A 323 -16.20 19.51 -17.02
N ALA A 324 -15.44 18.77 -17.83
CA ALA A 324 -15.98 17.78 -18.74
C ALA A 324 -15.04 16.57 -18.82
N LEU A 325 -15.64 15.39 -18.93
CA LEU A 325 -14.99 14.13 -19.25
C LEU A 325 -15.55 13.64 -20.59
N TYR A 326 -14.79 13.79 -21.66
CA TYR A 326 -15.14 13.28 -22.98
C TYR A 326 -14.71 11.83 -23.10
N PHE A 327 -15.68 10.92 -23.26
CA PHE A 327 -15.44 9.50 -23.44
C PHE A 327 -15.59 9.16 -24.92
N VAL A 328 -14.46 8.97 -25.60
CA VAL A 328 -14.41 8.79 -27.06
C VAL A 328 -14.46 7.31 -27.42
N HIS A 329 -15.27 6.99 -28.42
CA HIS A 329 -15.57 5.63 -28.89
C HIS A 329 -16.02 4.67 -27.78
N PRO A 330 -17.06 5.02 -27.01
CA PRO A 330 -17.57 4.18 -25.95
C PRO A 330 -18.21 2.91 -26.51
N THR A 331 -17.85 1.74 -25.97
CA THR A 331 -18.53 0.49 -26.25
C THR A 331 -19.76 0.34 -25.35
N PHE A 332 -20.72 -0.52 -25.71
CA PHE A 332 -21.89 -0.77 -24.85
C PHE A 332 -21.48 -1.21 -23.43
N ARG A 333 -20.46 -2.08 -23.32
CA ARG A 333 -19.89 -2.50 -22.04
C ARG A 333 -19.27 -1.33 -21.27
N SER A 334 -18.54 -0.43 -21.94
CA SER A 334 -17.92 0.72 -21.28
C SER A 334 -18.95 1.76 -20.83
N LYS A 335 -20.03 2.01 -21.61
CA LYS A 335 -21.15 2.87 -21.19
C LYS A 335 -21.82 2.33 -19.93
N VAL A 336 -22.10 1.02 -19.91
CA VAL A 336 -22.70 0.34 -18.74
C VAL A 336 -21.76 0.41 -17.53
N SER A 337 -20.47 0.11 -17.70
CA SER A 337 -19.47 0.17 -16.63
C SER A 337 -19.31 1.60 -16.07
N ALA A 338 -19.19 2.60 -16.93
CA ALA A 338 -19.11 4.01 -16.53
C ALA A 338 -20.40 4.47 -15.82
N TRP A 339 -21.57 4.00 -16.28
CA TRP A 339 -22.84 4.28 -15.62
C TRP A 339 -22.91 3.65 -14.22
N PHE A 340 -22.47 2.39 -14.04
CA PHE A 340 -22.37 1.75 -12.73
C PHE A 340 -21.40 2.49 -11.81
N PHE A 341 -20.21 2.83 -12.30
CA PHE A 341 -19.20 3.56 -11.53
C PHE A 341 -19.71 4.94 -11.07
N THR A 342 -20.29 5.72 -11.99
CA THR A 342 -20.81 7.05 -11.66
C THR A 342 -22.06 7.02 -10.80
N THR A 343 -22.94 6.03 -10.96
CA THR A 343 -24.21 5.98 -10.22
C THR A 343 -24.03 5.45 -8.81
N PHE A 344 -23.15 4.46 -8.60
CA PHE A 344 -23.01 3.78 -7.31
C PHE A 344 -21.75 4.18 -6.53
N THR A 345 -20.73 4.75 -7.18
CA THR A 345 -19.46 5.12 -6.51
C THR A 345 -19.29 6.63 -6.40
N VAL A 346 -19.63 7.40 -7.45
CA VAL A 346 -19.26 8.82 -7.54
C VAL A 346 -20.44 9.74 -7.89
N SER A 347 -21.16 10.20 -6.87
CA SER A 347 -22.21 11.22 -7.04
C SER A 347 -21.60 12.54 -7.56
N GLY A 348 -21.97 12.96 -8.77
CA GLY A 348 -21.58 14.25 -9.38
C GLY A 348 -20.54 14.20 -10.50
N LEU A 349 -20.01 13.03 -10.85
CA LEU A 349 -19.23 12.86 -12.10
C LEU A 349 -20.14 12.60 -13.31
N LYS A 350 -21.29 11.96 -13.08
CA LYS A 350 -22.25 11.55 -14.12
C LYS A 350 -22.63 12.68 -15.08
N ASP A 351 -22.94 13.86 -14.55
CA ASP A 351 -23.39 15.01 -15.34
C ASP A 351 -22.27 15.67 -16.15
N LYS A 352 -21.01 15.29 -15.88
CA LYS A 352 -19.81 15.78 -16.57
C LYS A 352 -19.34 14.82 -17.66
N ILE A 353 -19.90 13.62 -17.75
CA ILE A 353 -19.50 12.62 -18.76
C ILE A 353 -20.23 12.92 -20.07
N HIS A 354 -19.46 13.17 -21.12
CA HIS A 354 -19.95 13.34 -22.48
C HIS A 354 -19.46 12.17 -23.33
N TYR A 355 -20.39 11.32 -23.77
CA TYR A 355 -20.08 10.22 -24.68
C TYR A 355 -19.96 10.75 -26.11
N VAL A 356 -18.83 10.48 -26.74
CA VAL A 356 -18.47 10.97 -28.08
C VAL A 356 -18.27 9.78 -29.00
N GLU A 357 -19.11 9.67 -30.03
CA GLU A 357 -19.10 8.53 -30.96
C GLU A 357 -18.24 8.80 -32.21
N SER A 358 -17.97 10.06 -32.51
CA SER A 358 -17.09 10.48 -33.61
C SER A 358 -16.16 11.61 -33.16
N LEU A 359 -14.93 11.62 -33.68
CA LEU A 359 -13.98 12.70 -33.37
C LEU A 359 -14.48 14.08 -33.83
N GLN A 360 -15.37 14.17 -34.82
CA GLN A 360 -15.98 15.44 -35.22
C GLN A 360 -16.76 16.13 -34.08
N GLN A 361 -17.46 15.34 -33.27
CA GLN A 361 -18.16 15.86 -32.10
C GLN A 361 -17.16 16.35 -31.03
N LEU A 362 -16.01 15.68 -30.90
CA LEU A 362 -14.92 16.14 -30.04
C LEU A 362 -14.37 17.48 -30.53
N PHE A 363 -14.18 17.63 -31.85
CA PHE A 363 -13.61 18.85 -32.45
C PHE A 363 -14.49 20.08 -32.32
N THR A 364 -15.80 19.90 -32.10
CA THR A 364 -16.71 21.00 -31.75
C THR A 364 -16.34 21.63 -30.40
N ALA A 365 -15.83 20.82 -29.47
CA ALA A 365 -15.40 21.29 -28.17
C ALA A 365 -13.91 21.70 -28.18
N ILE A 366 -13.03 20.82 -28.66
CA ILE A 366 -11.58 20.98 -28.58
C ILE A 366 -11.01 21.08 -30.00
N PRO A 367 -10.34 22.17 -30.39
CA PRO A 367 -9.83 22.31 -31.75
C PRO A 367 -8.74 21.27 -32.02
N LEU A 368 -8.69 20.76 -33.26
CA LEU A 368 -7.78 19.69 -33.68
C LEU A 368 -6.31 20.00 -33.39
N GLU A 369 -5.89 21.25 -33.59
CA GLU A 369 -4.52 21.72 -33.36
C GLU A 369 -4.08 21.63 -31.89
N GLN A 370 -5.03 21.51 -30.96
CA GLN A 370 -4.79 21.44 -29.53
C GLN A 370 -4.85 20.00 -29.00
N ILE A 371 -5.04 18.99 -29.86
CA ILE A 371 -5.10 17.59 -29.44
C ILE A 371 -4.25 16.69 -30.33
N ASP A 372 -3.17 16.15 -29.78
CA ASP A 372 -2.37 15.12 -30.43
C ASP A 372 -3.12 13.80 -30.37
N LEU A 373 -3.68 13.36 -31.50
CA LEU A 373 -4.43 12.12 -31.59
C LEU A 373 -3.51 10.95 -31.92
N PRO A 374 -3.57 9.83 -31.17
CA PRO A 374 -2.82 8.64 -31.54
C PRO A 374 -3.29 8.11 -32.91
N PRO A 375 -2.38 7.67 -33.82
CA PRO A 375 -2.73 7.29 -35.19
C PRO A 375 -3.83 6.22 -35.28
N PHE A 376 -3.79 5.24 -34.37
CA PHE A 376 -4.79 4.17 -34.34
C PHE A 376 -6.22 4.65 -34.01
N VAL A 377 -6.38 5.80 -33.35
CA VAL A 377 -7.69 6.40 -33.07
C VAL A 377 -8.28 6.98 -34.35
N LEU A 378 -7.45 7.65 -35.15
CA LEU A 378 -7.84 8.21 -36.45
C LEU A 378 -8.22 7.09 -37.43
N GLU A 379 -7.42 6.02 -37.49
CA GLU A 379 -7.71 4.85 -38.32
C GLU A 379 -9.03 4.16 -37.93
N TYR A 380 -9.29 4.04 -36.62
CA TYR A 380 -10.53 3.48 -36.10
C TYR A 380 -11.75 4.35 -36.44
N ASP A 381 -11.65 5.67 -36.21
CA ASP A 381 -12.73 6.62 -36.52
C ASP A 381 -13.04 6.63 -38.03
N ALA A 382 -12.01 6.60 -38.88
CA ALA A 382 -12.18 6.54 -40.34
C ALA A 382 -12.87 5.24 -40.79
N ARG A 383 -12.62 4.13 -40.12
CA ARG A 383 -13.25 2.83 -40.41
C ARG A 383 -14.72 2.79 -40.00
N GLU A 384 -15.05 3.29 -38.81
CA GLU A 384 -16.41 3.21 -38.25
C GLU A 384 -17.32 4.33 -38.78
N ASN A 385 -16.82 5.56 -38.89
CA ASN A 385 -17.61 6.75 -39.22
C ASN A 385 -17.47 7.21 -40.69
N GLY A 386 -16.69 6.48 -41.50
CA GLY A 386 -16.57 6.67 -42.95
C GLY A 386 -15.56 7.74 -43.40
N PRO A 387 -15.31 7.87 -44.73
CA PRO A 387 -14.16 8.57 -45.29
C PRO A 387 -14.37 10.09 -45.45
N TYR A 388 -14.97 10.77 -44.48
CA TYR A 388 -15.01 12.25 -44.49
C TYR A 388 -13.66 12.89 -44.10
N TYR A 389 -12.66 12.10 -43.71
CA TYR A 389 -11.30 12.54 -43.39
C TYR A 389 -10.35 12.62 -44.60
N SER A 390 -10.80 12.29 -45.81
CA SER A 390 -9.93 12.20 -46.99
C SER A 390 -9.43 13.56 -47.56
N SER A 391 -9.41 14.63 -46.76
CA SER A 391 -9.02 15.96 -47.21
C SER A 391 -7.89 16.61 -46.41
N TYR A 392 -6.96 15.85 -45.82
CA TYR A 392 -5.67 16.44 -45.43
C TYR A 392 -4.50 15.51 -45.76
N PRO A 393 -3.37 16.07 -46.22
CA PRO A 393 -2.28 15.30 -46.80
C PRO A 393 -1.53 14.53 -45.72
N PRO A 394 -0.91 13.39 -46.07
CA PRO A 394 0.02 12.73 -45.16
C PRO A 394 1.15 13.70 -44.84
N SER A 395 1.37 13.97 -43.54
CA SER A 395 2.58 14.66 -43.11
C SER A 395 3.79 13.83 -43.52
N PRO A 396 4.84 14.46 -44.10
CA PRO A 396 6.04 13.75 -44.52
C PRO A 396 6.80 13.25 -43.29
N ASP A 397 7.30 12.03 -43.41
CA ASP A 397 8.22 11.30 -42.54
C ASP A 397 8.96 12.13 -41.47
N LEU A 398 8.86 11.69 -40.20
CA LEU A 398 9.97 11.48 -39.25
C LEU A 398 9.50 10.86 -37.92
#